data_AF-A0A7I7WTV5-F1
#
_entry.id   AF-A0A7I7WTV5-F1
#
_cell.length_a   1.000
_cell.length_b   1.000
_cell.length_c   1.000
_cell.angle_alpha   90.00
_cell.angle_beta   90.00
_cell.angle_gamma   90.00
#
_symmetry.space_group_name_H-M   'P 1'
#
loop_
_entity.id
_entity.type
_entity.pdbx_description
1 polymer ?
#
loop_
_entity_poly.entity_id
_entity_poly.type
_entity_poly.pdbx_seq_one_letter_code
_entity_poly.pdbx_strand_id
1 'polypeptide(L)'
;MASSDADAVRALLRDAFTRLIEHVERLTDGLTDDVAFFRPTANANSIAWLIWHSARQHDLQLADIAGTEQVWFRDGWVDRFDLDLPRDAMGYGDGPDEVAKVRVSADLLAGYYHGVHKATLEYIASVTPEELDRVVDDHWDPPVTAGVRLVSIVDDSAQHLGQAAYVRGIV
;
A
#
# COMPACT_ATOMS: atom_id res chain seq x y z
N MET A 1 -12.95 5.21 30.11
CA MET A 1 -12.74 3.80 29.70
C MET A 1 -12.88 3.67 28.18
N ALA A 2 -14.01 4.02 27.55
CA ALA A 2 -14.09 3.98 26.07
C ALA A 2 -13.02 4.84 25.32
N SER A 3 -12.63 5.99 25.88
CA SER A 3 -11.54 6.80 25.31
C SER A 3 -10.17 6.13 25.40
N SER A 4 -9.85 5.37 26.47
CA SER A 4 -8.54 4.71 26.60
C SER A 4 -8.37 3.55 25.63
N ASP A 5 -9.45 2.81 25.35
CA ASP A 5 -9.40 1.65 24.48
C ASP A 5 -9.30 2.09 23.01
N ALA A 6 -10.07 3.12 22.61
CA ALA A 6 -9.94 3.73 21.29
C ALA A 6 -8.56 4.36 21.08
N ASP A 7 -7.99 5.02 22.08
CA ASP A 7 -6.62 5.56 22.03
C ASP A 7 -5.57 4.45 21.87
N ALA A 8 -5.72 3.34 22.59
CA ALA A 8 -4.84 2.18 22.48
C ALA A 8 -4.90 1.55 21.08
N VAL A 9 -6.10 1.37 20.52
CA VAL A 9 -6.29 0.82 19.17
C VAL A 9 -5.69 1.76 18.11
N ARG A 10 -5.94 3.07 18.21
CA ARG A 10 -5.34 4.05 17.29
C ARG A 10 -3.81 4.05 17.37
N ALA A 11 -3.23 3.90 18.57
CA ALA A 11 -1.79 3.80 18.74
C ALA A 11 -1.22 2.54 18.08
N LEU A 12 -1.87 1.39 18.24
CA LEU A 12 -1.47 0.14 17.61
C LEU A 12 -1.56 0.20 16.07
N LEU A 13 -2.68 0.71 15.55
CA LEU A 13 -2.86 0.89 14.10
C LEU A 13 -1.82 1.86 13.55
N ARG A 14 -1.59 2.98 14.23
CA ARG A 14 -0.55 3.95 13.84
C ARG A 14 0.81 3.27 13.74
N ASP A 15 1.24 2.52 14.75
CA ASP A 15 2.53 1.81 14.71
C ASP A 15 2.60 0.80 13.56
N ALA A 16 1.54 0.01 13.37
CA ALA A 16 1.47 -0.98 12.30
C ALA A 16 1.65 -0.35 10.90
N PHE A 17 0.96 0.76 10.63
CA PHE A 17 1.09 1.47 9.36
C PHE A 17 2.37 2.29 9.22
N THR A 18 2.94 2.81 10.32
CA THR A 18 4.25 3.48 10.31
C THR A 18 5.36 2.52 9.88
N ARG A 19 5.33 1.26 10.33
CA ARG A 19 6.32 0.27 9.90
C ARG A 19 6.35 0.10 8.39
N LEU A 20 5.20 0.17 7.71
CA LEU A 20 5.13 0.03 6.25
C LEU A 20 5.92 1.13 5.53
N ILE A 21 5.75 2.40 5.93
CA ILE A 21 6.52 3.49 5.31
C ILE A 21 8.02 3.38 5.66
N GLU A 22 8.38 2.97 6.88
CA GLU A 22 9.78 2.70 7.25
C GLU A 22 10.41 1.57 6.42
N HIS A 23 9.62 0.56 6.03
CA HIS A 23 10.06 -0.48 5.10
C HIS A 23 10.30 0.10 3.71
N VAL A 24 9.40 0.94 3.21
CA VAL A 24 9.54 1.59 1.90
C VAL A 24 10.77 2.49 1.87
N GLU A 25 10.94 3.36 2.87
CA GLU A 25 12.10 4.26 2.97
C GLU A 25 13.41 3.47 2.91
N ARG A 26 13.52 2.38 3.67
CA ARG A 26 14.70 1.50 3.62
C ARG A 26 14.85 0.84 2.25
N LEU A 27 13.77 0.40 1.62
CA LEU A 27 13.79 -0.25 0.31
C LEU A 27 14.19 0.70 -0.81
N THR A 28 13.82 1.99 -0.72
CA THR A 28 14.12 3.00 -1.73
C THR A 28 15.45 3.71 -1.50
N ASP A 29 15.99 3.70 -0.28
CA ASP A 29 17.30 4.28 0.02
C ASP A 29 18.42 3.64 -0.82
N GLY A 30 19.05 4.44 -1.68
CA GLY A 30 20.10 3.99 -2.61
C GLY A 30 19.64 2.97 -3.66
N LEU A 31 18.32 2.82 -3.89
CA LEU A 31 17.79 1.87 -4.87
C LEU A 31 18.00 2.40 -6.29
N THR A 32 18.89 1.77 -7.05
CA THR A 32 19.13 2.09 -8.46
C THR A 32 18.06 1.47 -9.35
N ASP A 33 17.83 2.04 -10.53
CA ASP A 33 16.90 1.51 -11.54
C ASP A 33 17.23 0.05 -11.92
N ASP A 34 18.51 -0.30 -12.06
CA ASP A 34 18.94 -1.66 -12.38
C ASP A 34 18.48 -2.68 -11.31
N VAL A 35 18.57 -2.30 -10.04
CA VAL A 35 18.12 -3.13 -8.92
C VAL A 35 16.59 -3.09 -8.79
N ALA A 36 15.98 -1.91 -8.93
CA ALA A 36 14.54 -1.70 -8.82
C ALA A 36 13.76 -2.55 -9.85
N PHE A 37 14.30 -2.67 -11.06
CA PHE A 37 13.67 -3.37 -12.19
C PHE A 37 14.16 -4.81 -12.35
N PHE A 38 15.10 -5.26 -11.52
CA PHE A 38 15.56 -6.64 -11.52
C PHE A 38 14.40 -7.59 -11.19
N ARG A 39 14.36 -8.72 -11.92
CA ARG A 39 13.41 -9.81 -11.71
C ARG A 39 14.19 -11.13 -11.57
N PRO A 40 14.10 -11.83 -10.42
CA PRO A 40 14.82 -13.11 -10.24
C PRO A 40 14.49 -14.17 -11.29
N THR A 41 13.27 -14.14 -11.82
CA THR A 41 12.81 -14.96 -12.95
C THR A 41 11.90 -14.13 -13.85
N ALA A 42 11.63 -14.62 -15.07
CA ALA A 42 10.70 -13.99 -16.00
C ALA A 42 9.27 -13.85 -15.46
N ASN A 43 8.90 -14.57 -14.39
CA ASN A 43 7.57 -14.50 -13.76
C ASN A 43 7.58 -13.80 -12.40
N ALA A 44 8.76 -13.46 -11.86
CA ALA A 44 8.85 -12.82 -10.54
C ALA A 44 8.50 -11.33 -10.63
N ASN A 45 7.97 -10.77 -9.55
CA ASN A 45 7.76 -9.32 -9.44
C ASN A 45 9.10 -8.59 -9.26
N SER A 46 9.19 -7.37 -9.80
CA SER A 46 10.32 -6.48 -9.54
C SER A 46 10.12 -5.73 -8.21
N ILE A 47 11.19 -5.17 -7.65
CA ILE A 47 11.10 -4.33 -6.44
C ILE A 47 10.19 -3.12 -6.70
N ALA A 48 10.33 -2.48 -7.86
CA ALA A 48 9.50 -1.35 -8.25
C ALA A 48 8.01 -1.71 -8.27
N TRP A 49 7.66 -2.85 -8.89
CA TRP A 49 6.28 -3.33 -8.91
C TRP A 49 5.76 -3.64 -7.51
N LEU A 50 6.55 -4.28 -6.66
CA LEU A 50 6.14 -4.66 -5.30
C LEU A 50 5.84 -3.42 -4.42
N ILE A 51 6.66 -2.38 -4.50
CA ILE A 51 6.44 -1.13 -3.77
C ILE A 51 5.21 -0.39 -4.33
N TRP A 52 5.09 -0.29 -5.66
CA TRP A 52 3.93 0.34 -6.31
C TRP A 52 2.63 -0.39 -5.99
N HIS A 53 2.59 -1.72 -6.10
CA HIS A 53 1.44 -2.55 -5.79
C HIS A 53 1.00 -2.40 -4.33
N SER A 54 1.95 -2.46 -3.39
CA SER A 54 1.66 -2.24 -1.97
C SER A 54 1.07 -0.85 -1.72
N ALA A 55 1.57 0.21 -2.38
CA ALA A 55 0.99 1.54 -2.28
C ALA A 55 -0.42 1.62 -2.89
N ARG A 56 -0.62 1.05 -4.10
CA ARG A 56 -1.89 1.09 -4.83
C ARG A 56 -3.00 0.33 -4.10
N GLN A 57 -2.75 -0.88 -3.63
CA GLN A 57 -3.77 -1.64 -2.88
C GLN A 57 -4.13 -0.91 -1.58
N HIS A 58 -3.13 -0.34 -0.89
CA HIS A 58 -3.34 0.35 0.37
C HIS A 58 -4.19 1.60 0.15
N ASP A 59 -3.81 2.44 -0.80
CA ASP A 59 -4.55 3.65 -1.16
C ASP A 59 -5.99 3.33 -1.58
N LEU A 60 -6.18 2.38 -2.50
CA LEU A 60 -7.49 2.02 -3.00
C LEU A 60 -8.42 1.54 -1.87
N GLN A 61 -7.93 0.64 -1.02
CA GLN A 61 -8.74 0.08 0.05
C GLN A 61 -8.97 1.06 1.21
N LEU A 62 -7.99 1.92 1.52
CA LEU A 62 -8.13 2.97 2.52
C LEU A 62 -9.14 4.04 2.06
N ALA A 63 -9.06 4.47 0.80
CA ALA A 63 -9.96 5.46 0.24
C ALA A 63 -11.41 4.97 0.25
N ASP A 64 -11.63 3.69 -0.09
CA ASP A 64 -12.93 3.02 -0.02
C ASP A 64 -13.52 3.04 1.39
N ILE A 65 -12.76 2.60 2.41
CA ILE A 65 -13.26 2.64 3.79
C ILE A 65 -13.44 4.08 4.30
N ALA A 66 -12.57 5.01 3.93
CA ALA A 66 -12.67 6.41 4.36
C ALA A 66 -13.76 7.21 3.62
N GLY A 67 -14.34 6.67 2.53
CA GLY A 67 -15.26 7.41 1.67
C GLY A 67 -14.61 8.61 0.98
N THR A 68 -13.34 8.49 0.60
CA THR A 68 -12.54 9.55 0.00
C THR A 68 -12.04 9.16 -1.38
N GLU A 69 -11.55 10.13 -2.16
CA GLU A 69 -10.84 9.85 -3.40
C GLU A 69 -9.43 9.31 -3.10
N GLN A 70 -9.01 8.30 -3.87
CA GLN A 70 -7.65 7.74 -3.78
C GLN A 70 -6.61 8.83 -3.96
N VAL A 71 -5.57 8.80 -3.12
CA VAL A 71 -4.39 9.68 -3.22
C VAL A 71 -3.83 9.67 -4.64
N TRP A 72 -3.83 8.50 -5.28
CA TRP A 72 -3.42 8.25 -6.65
C TRP A 72 -3.98 9.25 -7.66
N PHE A 73 -5.28 9.52 -7.58
CA PHE A 73 -5.99 10.44 -8.47
C PHE A 73 -6.02 11.85 -7.91
N ARG A 74 -6.43 12.00 -6.65
CA ARG A 74 -6.58 13.28 -5.96
C ARG A 74 -5.32 14.15 -6.06
N ASP A 75 -4.15 13.53 -5.88
CA ASP A 75 -2.87 14.24 -5.88
C ASP A 75 -2.13 14.11 -7.23
N GLY A 76 -2.74 13.52 -8.26
CA GLY A 76 -2.14 13.39 -9.60
C GLY A 76 -0.89 12.50 -9.65
N TRP A 77 -0.83 11.45 -8.84
CA TRP A 77 0.26 10.46 -8.94
C TRP A 77 0.14 9.64 -10.21
N VAL A 78 -1.08 9.36 -10.66
CA VAL A 78 -1.36 8.65 -11.93
C VAL A 78 -0.62 9.26 -13.12
N ASP A 79 -0.59 10.58 -13.23
CA ASP A 79 0.06 11.28 -14.33
C ASP A 79 1.58 11.39 -14.14
N ARG A 80 2.04 11.40 -12.89
CA ARG A 80 3.48 11.41 -12.59
C ARG A 80 4.15 10.06 -12.81
N PHE A 81 3.40 8.98 -12.56
CA PHE A 81 3.84 7.60 -12.79
C PHE A 81 3.81 7.23 -14.26
N ASP A 82 2.84 7.74 -15.03
CA ASP A 82 2.73 7.60 -16.50
C ASP A 82 2.99 6.16 -16.99
N LEU A 83 2.40 5.18 -16.29
CA LEU A 83 2.58 3.77 -16.62
C LEU A 83 1.75 3.39 -17.86
N ASP A 84 2.29 2.52 -18.70
CA ASP A 84 1.55 1.87 -19.80
C ASP A 84 0.59 0.77 -19.30
N LEU A 85 -0.17 1.11 -18.26
CA LEU A 85 -1.18 0.28 -17.61
C LEU A 85 -2.50 1.06 -17.57
N PRO A 86 -3.64 0.39 -17.37
CA PRO A 86 -4.88 1.09 -17.04
C PRO A 86 -4.64 2.10 -15.90
N ARG A 87 -5.23 3.29 -16.02
CA ARG A 87 -4.97 4.40 -15.08
C ARG A 87 -5.39 4.08 -13.65
N ASP A 88 -6.33 3.16 -13.47
CA ASP A 88 -6.83 2.66 -12.19
C ASP A 88 -6.16 1.35 -11.74
N ALA A 89 -5.22 0.81 -12.52
CA ALA A 89 -4.52 -0.42 -12.19
C ALA A 89 -3.89 -0.37 -10.79
N MET A 90 -3.95 -1.51 -10.13
CA MET A 90 -3.34 -1.72 -8.82
C MET A 90 -2.44 -2.95 -8.78
N GLY A 91 -2.31 -3.70 -9.88
CA GLY A 91 -1.47 -4.89 -9.98
C GLY A 91 -2.18 -6.22 -9.71
N TYR A 92 -3.43 -6.22 -9.25
CA TYR A 92 -4.15 -7.47 -9.04
C TYR A 92 -4.42 -8.17 -10.38
N GLY A 93 -3.89 -9.38 -10.53
CA GLY A 93 -4.01 -10.18 -11.75
C GLY A 93 -3.01 -9.83 -12.85
N ASP A 94 -2.05 -8.93 -12.58
CA ASP A 94 -0.96 -8.62 -13.53
C ASP A 94 -0.16 -9.88 -13.89
N GLY A 95 0.09 -10.05 -15.19
CA GLY A 95 1.02 -11.04 -15.70
C GLY A 95 2.45 -10.50 -15.81
N PRO A 96 3.39 -11.32 -16.30
CA PRO A 96 4.78 -10.92 -16.47
C PRO A 96 5.02 -9.67 -17.32
N ASP A 97 4.16 -9.43 -18.31
CA ASP A 97 4.27 -8.30 -19.22
C ASP A 97 3.81 -7.01 -18.53
N GLU A 98 2.69 -7.05 -17.79
CA GLU A 98 2.22 -5.93 -16.96
C GLU A 98 3.23 -5.57 -15.87
N VAL A 99 3.78 -6.57 -15.18
CA VAL A 99 4.83 -6.38 -14.16
C VAL A 99 6.05 -5.64 -14.74
N ALA A 100 6.44 -5.98 -15.97
CA ALA A 100 7.59 -5.36 -16.63
C ALA A 100 7.39 -3.89 -17.00
N LYS A 101 6.14 -3.40 -17.02
CA LYS A 101 5.80 -2.01 -17.34
C LYS A 101 5.95 -1.06 -16.16
N VAL A 102 6.01 -1.56 -14.92
CA VAL A 102 6.21 -0.70 -13.74
C VAL A 102 7.68 -0.30 -13.63
N ARG A 103 8.02 0.78 -14.34
CA ARG A 103 9.38 1.34 -14.41
C ARG A 103 9.36 2.83 -14.06
N VAL A 104 9.56 3.13 -12.78
CA VAL A 104 9.59 4.49 -12.23
C VAL A 104 10.73 4.62 -11.22
N SER A 105 11.14 5.85 -10.91
CA SER A 105 12.23 6.09 -9.96
C SER A 105 11.84 5.71 -8.53
N ALA A 106 12.84 5.35 -7.72
CA ALA A 106 12.68 5.07 -6.30
C ALA A 106 12.06 6.26 -5.54
N ASP A 107 12.43 7.49 -5.89
CA ASP A 107 11.86 8.71 -5.29
C ASP A 107 10.35 8.84 -5.56
N LEU A 108 9.89 8.45 -6.75
CA LEU A 108 8.48 8.50 -7.09
C LEU A 108 7.67 7.45 -6.33
N LEU A 109 8.23 6.24 -6.18
CA LEU A 109 7.66 5.17 -5.36
C LEU A 109 7.54 5.58 -3.90
N ALA A 110 8.62 6.09 -3.30
CA ALA A 110 8.63 6.57 -1.92
C ALA A 110 7.65 7.74 -1.74
N GLY A 111 7.68 8.72 -2.65
CA GLY A 111 6.81 9.89 -2.59
C GLY A 111 5.33 9.52 -2.59
N TYR A 112 4.92 8.59 -3.46
CA TYR A 112 3.52 8.15 -3.47
C TYR A 112 3.15 7.43 -2.17
N TYR A 113 4.00 6.52 -1.70
CA TYR A 113 3.75 5.81 -0.45
C TYR A 113 3.67 6.75 0.76
N HIS A 114 4.47 7.82 0.80
CA HIS A 114 4.35 8.87 1.82
C HIS A 114 2.99 9.57 1.76
N GLY A 115 2.49 9.86 0.56
CA GLY A 115 1.15 10.41 0.36
C GLY A 115 0.05 9.50 0.91
N VAL A 116 0.14 8.21 0.61
CA VAL A 116 -0.77 7.18 1.14
C VAL A 116 -0.67 7.13 2.67
N HIS A 117 0.53 6.99 3.23
CA HIS A 117 0.76 6.92 4.67
C HIS A 117 0.19 8.15 5.41
N LYS A 118 0.34 9.35 4.85
CA LYS A 118 -0.27 10.57 5.42
C LYS A 118 -1.79 10.45 5.50
N ALA A 119 -2.45 10.04 4.40
CA ALA A 119 -3.90 9.83 4.40
C ALA A 119 -4.31 8.73 5.40
N THR A 120 -3.50 7.69 5.54
CA THR A 120 -3.72 6.63 6.54
C THR A 120 -3.70 7.17 7.96
N LEU A 121 -2.72 8.01 8.32
CA LEU A 121 -2.63 8.60 9.65
C LEU A 121 -3.82 9.53 9.94
N GLU A 122 -4.30 10.26 8.93
CA GLU A 122 -5.51 11.09 9.03
C GLU A 122 -6.75 10.23 9.32
N TYR A 123 -6.93 9.13 8.60
CA TYR A 123 -8.03 8.19 8.85
C TYR A 123 -7.93 7.56 10.24
N ILE A 124 -6.76 7.02 10.62
CA ILE A 124 -6.53 6.41 11.95
C ILE A 124 -6.83 7.39 13.09
N ALA A 125 -6.55 8.68 12.92
CA ALA A 125 -6.88 9.68 13.94
C ALA A 125 -8.38 9.80 14.22
N SER A 126 -9.24 9.49 13.23
CA SER A 126 -10.70 9.51 13.36
C SER A 126 -11.32 8.18 13.81
N VAL A 127 -10.58 7.07 13.75
CA VAL A 127 -11.11 5.72 14.03
C VAL A 127 -11.71 5.61 15.43
N THR A 128 -12.93 5.09 15.51
CA THR A 128 -13.64 4.70 16.74
C THR A 128 -13.97 3.20 16.72
N PRO A 129 -14.38 2.59 17.85
CA PRO A 129 -14.86 1.20 17.86
C PRO A 129 -16.00 0.96 16.85
N GLU A 130 -16.97 1.87 16.79
CA GLU A 130 -18.10 1.78 15.87
C GLU A 130 -17.66 1.83 14.41
N GLU A 131 -16.62 2.63 14.11
CA GLU A 131 -16.04 2.68 12.78
C GLU A 131 -15.37 1.36 12.40
N LEU A 132 -14.69 0.69 13.34
CA LEU A 132 -14.06 -0.62 13.10
C LEU A 132 -15.07 -1.74 12.84
N ASP A 133 -16.26 -1.63 13.41
CA ASP A 133 -17.37 -2.59 13.25
C ASP A 133 -18.22 -2.33 12.00
N ARG A 134 -18.05 -1.19 11.34
CA ARG A 134 -18.81 -0.85 10.13
C ARG A 134 -18.49 -1.85 9.01
N VAL A 135 -19.53 -2.50 8.50
CA VAL A 135 -19.44 -3.40 7.33
C VAL A 135 -19.10 -2.58 6.09
N VAL A 136 -18.06 -2.99 5.36
CA VAL A 136 -17.59 -2.36 4.12
C VAL A 136 -17.72 -3.28 2.91
N ASP A 137 -17.89 -4.59 3.12
CA ASP A 137 -18.15 -5.55 2.06
C ASP A 137 -19.01 -6.71 2.58
N ASP A 138 -20.22 -6.85 2.04
CA ASP A 138 -21.21 -7.87 2.39
C ASP A 138 -21.16 -9.11 1.48
N HIS A 139 -20.21 -9.17 0.55
CA HIS A 139 -20.01 -10.32 -0.34
C HIS A 139 -19.20 -11.47 0.29
N TRP A 140 -18.76 -11.33 1.55
CA TRP A 140 -18.01 -12.33 2.31
C TRP A 140 -18.80 -12.86 3.51
N ASP A 141 -18.47 -14.07 3.96
CA ASP A 141 -19.03 -14.68 5.17
C ASP A 141 -17.92 -15.12 6.15
N PRO A 142 -17.71 -14.42 7.29
CA PRO A 142 -18.46 -13.25 7.74
C PRO A 142 -18.18 -11.99 6.88
N PRO A 143 -19.09 -11.00 6.87
CA PRO A 143 -18.87 -9.73 6.16
C PRO A 143 -17.60 -9.03 6.60
N VAL A 144 -16.94 -8.33 5.68
CA VAL A 144 -15.72 -7.57 5.97
C VAL A 144 -16.09 -6.25 6.63
N THR A 145 -15.54 -5.99 7.80
CA THR A 145 -15.64 -4.68 8.47
C THR A 145 -14.44 -3.79 8.13
N ALA A 146 -14.53 -2.49 8.41
CA ALA A 146 -13.41 -1.57 8.24
C ALA A 146 -12.18 -2.01 9.06
N GLY A 147 -12.40 -2.54 10.27
CA GLY A 147 -11.33 -3.11 11.09
C GLY A 147 -10.63 -4.31 10.43
N VAL A 148 -11.39 -5.25 9.87
CA VAL A 148 -10.84 -6.38 9.11
C VAL A 148 -10.07 -5.88 7.89
N ARG A 149 -10.64 -4.91 7.14
CA ARG A 149 -10.01 -4.33 5.96
C ARG A 149 -8.67 -3.63 6.30
N LEU A 150 -8.59 -2.91 7.41
CA LEU A 150 -7.33 -2.32 7.88
C LEU A 150 -6.26 -3.38 8.14
N VAL A 151 -6.63 -4.51 8.74
CA VAL A 151 -5.71 -5.64 8.94
C VAL A 151 -5.26 -6.22 7.59
N SER A 152 -6.18 -6.40 6.64
CA SER A 152 -5.85 -6.89 5.29
C SER A 152 -4.86 -5.97 4.57
N ILE A 153 -5.06 -4.65 4.66
CA ILE A 153 -4.13 -3.68 4.05
C ILE A 153 -2.72 -3.83 4.63
N VAL A 154 -2.61 -3.92 5.97
CA VAL A 154 -1.33 -4.08 6.67
C VAL A 154 -0.64 -5.38 6.27
N ASP A 155 -1.36 -6.49 6.31
CA ASP A 155 -0.82 -7.81 5.99
C ASP A 155 -0.31 -7.88 4.55
N ASP A 156 -1.14 -7.49 3.58
CA ASP A 156 -0.77 -7.50 2.16
C ASP A 156 0.45 -6.59 1.91
N SER A 157 0.44 -5.36 2.46
CA SER A 157 1.57 -4.45 2.31
C SER A 157 2.85 -5.00 2.91
N ALA A 158 2.78 -5.56 4.12
CA ALA A 158 3.95 -6.13 4.79
C ALA A 158 4.52 -7.34 4.01
N GLN A 159 3.65 -8.20 3.46
CA GLN A 159 4.08 -9.33 2.64
C GLN A 159 4.81 -8.87 1.37
N HIS A 160 4.25 -7.93 0.63
CA HIS A 160 4.86 -7.43 -0.61
C HIS A 160 6.15 -6.64 -0.36
N LEU A 161 6.21 -5.83 0.69
CA LEU A 161 7.45 -5.14 1.09
C LEU A 161 8.51 -6.13 1.61
N GLY A 162 8.10 -7.22 2.27
CA GLY A 162 8.97 -8.33 2.63
C GLY A 162 9.56 -9.05 1.40
N GLN A 163 8.74 -9.29 0.37
CA GLN A 163 9.20 -9.83 -0.90
C GLN A 163 10.19 -8.87 -1.60
N ALA A 164 9.92 -7.56 -1.58
CA ALA A 164 10.83 -6.56 -2.15
C ALA A 164 12.18 -6.58 -1.43
N ALA A 165 12.18 -6.70 -0.10
CA ALA A 165 13.41 -6.82 0.70
C ALA A 165 14.16 -8.12 0.39
N TYR A 166 13.44 -9.23 0.17
CA TYR A 166 14.04 -10.49 -0.23
C TYR A 166 14.70 -10.39 -1.61
N VAL A 167 14.01 -9.83 -2.61
CA VAL A 167 14.57 -9.61 -3.96
C VAL A 167 15.79 -8.70 -3.89
N ARG A 168 15.75 -7.62 -3.10
CA ARG A 168 16.91 -6.74 -2.89
C ARG A 168 18.09 -7.46 -2.26
N GLY A 169 17.87 -8.47 -1.43
CA GLY A 169 18.95 -9.28 -0.85
C GLY A 169 19.56 -10.31 -1.81
N ILE A 170 18.96 -10.54 -2.97
CA ILE A 170 19.49 -11.43 -4.02
C ILE A 170 20.53 -10.71 -4.88
N VAL A 171 20.36 -9.39 -5.10
CA VAL A 171 21.15 -8.58 -6.05
C VAL A 171 22.05 -7.56 -5.40
#